data_AF-A0A7R9U9X3-F1
#
_entry.id   AF-A0A7R9U9X3-F1
#
_cell.length_a   1.000
_cell.length_b   1.000
_cell.length_c   1.000
_cell.angle_alpha   90.00
_cell.angle_beta   90.00
_cell.angle_gamma   90.00
#
_symmetry.space_group_name_H-M   'P 1'
#
loop_
_entity.id
_entity.type
_entity.pdbx_description
1 polymer ?
#
loop_
_entity_poly.entity_id
_entity_poly.type
_entity_poly.pdbx_seq_one_letter_code
_entity_poly.pdbx_strand_id
1 'polypeptide(L)'
;TAKRLGILHAPAVTGFDTKNGYHVPIIGGAVVPKEASDLLEDAFAAETQMKIEKETQKRKQRILRNWATLVSLCLVNARVQEEYGVADGRHEKENLTKNRKRKKKRKVE
;
A
#
# COMPACT_ATOMS: atom_id res chain seq x y z
N THR A 1 15.19 -7.73 13.53
CA THR A 1 16.29 -7.29 14.40
C THR A 1 16.71 -8.32 15.45
N ALA A 2 16.06 -8.47 16.61
CA ALA A 2 16.60 -9.28 17.73
C ALA A 2 16.86 -10.76 17.40
N LYS A 3 15.90 -11.44 16.76
CA LYS A 3 16.06 -12.82 16.29
C LYS A 3 17.20 -12.99 15.28
N ARG A 4 17.48 -11.96 14.49
CA ARG A 4 18.54 -11.98 13.45
C ARG A 4 19.94 -11.84 14.06
N LEU A 5 20.04 -11.20 15.22
CA LEU A 5 21.29 -11.00 15.97
C LEU A 5 21.56 -12.11 16.99
N GLY A 6 20.66 -13.09 17.15
CA GLY A 6 20.83 -14.19 18.11
C GLY A 6 20.69 -13.79 19.58
N ILE A 7 20.17 -12.59 19.86
CA ILE A 7 20.00 -12.09 21.22
C ILE A 7 18.79 -12.78 21.88
N LEU A 8 18.96 -13.18 23.14
CA LEU A 8 17.85 -13.65 23.98
C LEU A 8 16.83 -12.52 24.12
N HIS A 9 15.62 -12.74 23.61
CA HIS A 9 14.55 -11.74 23.63
C HIS A 9 13.23 -12.41 23.99
N ALA A 10 12.37 -11.67 24.67
CA ALA A 10 10.99 -12.06 24.93
C ALA A 10 10.05 -11.06 24.24
N PRO A 11 8.95 -11.49 23.62
CA PRO A 11 7.97 -10.56 23.07
C PRO A 11 7.32 -9.75 24.20
N ALA A 12 7.26 -8.43 24.03
CA ALA A 12 6.60 -7.52 24.96
C ALA A 12 5.12 -7.41 24.59
N VAL A 13 4.25 -8.02 25.41
CA VAL A 13 2.79 -7.85 25.30
C VAL A 13 2.40 -6.56 25.99
N THR A 14 1.90 -5.59 25.22
CA THR A 14 1.58 -4.23 25.68
C THR A 14 0.09 -4.01 25.97
N GLY A 15 -0.75 -4.97 25.57
CA GLY A 15 -2.19 -4.93 25.78
C GLY A 15 -2.89 -6.10 25.11
N PHE A 16 -4.22 -6.06 25.07
CA PHE A 16 -5.06 -7.01 24.37
C PHE A 16 -6.01 -6.26 23.43
N ASP A 17 -6.12 -6.73 22.20
CA ASP A 17 -7.07 -6.23 21.21
C ASP A 17 -8.21 -7.24 21.04
N THR A 18 -9.41 -6.76 20.76
CA THR A 18 -10.56 -7.63 20.50
C THR A 18 -10.76 -7.72 19.00
N LYS A 19 -10.18 -8.76 18.39
CA LYS A 19 -10.37 -9.06 16.96
C LYS A 19 -11.35 -10.20 16.79
N ASN A 20 -12.38 -10.00 15.97
CA ASN A 20 -13.39 -11.00 15.64
C ASN A 20 -14.01 -11.68 16.88
N GLY A 21 -14.22 -10.91 17.96
CA GLY A 21 -14.80 -11.42 19.22
C GLY A 21 -13.84 -12.18 20.13
N TYR A 22 -12.56 -12.31 19.79
CA TYR A 22 -11.52 -12.92 20.63
C TYR A 22 -10.51 -11.87 21.13
N HIS A 23 -10.04 -12.05 22.36
CA HIS A 23 -8.95 -11.24 22.92
C HIS A 23 -7.60 -11.78 22.44
N VAL A 24 -6.87 -10.98 21.67
CA VAL A 24 -5.56 -11.30 21.12
C VAL A 24 -4.51 -10.38 21.75
N PRO A 25 -3.36 -10.88 22.25
CA PRO A 25 -2.32 -10.03 22.80
C PRO A 25 -1.68 -9.15 21.72
N ILE A 26 -1.52 -7.86 22.03
CA ILE A 26 -0.82 -6.89 21.19
C ILE A 26 0.67 -6.97 21.53
N ILE A 27 1.45 -7.52 20.59
CA ILE A 27 2.91 -7.56 20.69
C ILE A 27 3.43 -6.19 20.23
N GLY A 28 3.79 -5.34 21.19
CA GLY A 28 4.24 -3.96 20.94
C GLY A 28 5.75 -3.82 20.78
N GLY A 29 6.52 -4.86 21.13
CA GLY A 29 7.97 -4.83 21.05
C GLY A 29 8.63 -6.13 21.51
N ALA A 30 9.92 -6.05 21.82
CA ALA A 30 10.68 -7.13 22.43
C ALA A 30 11.45 -6.60 23.64
N VAL A 31 11.48 -7.37 24.72
CA VAL A 31 12.29 -7.13 25.91
C VAL A 31 13.66 -7.78 25.69
N VAL A 32 14.71 -7.01 25.93
CA VAL A 32 16.10 -7.41 25.67
C VAL A 32 16.97 -7.04 26.87
N PRO A 33 18.02 -7.83 27.21
CA PRO A 33 18.99 -7.45 28.24
C PRO A 33 19.67 -6.10 27.94
N LYS A 34 19.97 -5.33 28.99
CA LYS A 34 20.54 -3.98 28.86
C LYS A 34 21.83 -3.94 28.03
N GLU A 35 22.67 -4.95 28.19
CA GLU A 35 23.96 -5.08 27.48
C GLU A 35 23.82 -5.15 25.95
N ALA A 36 22.66 -5.61 25.46
CA ALA A 36 22.40 -5.78 24.04
C ALA A 36 21.51 -4.66 23.46
N SER A 37 21.20 -3.61 24.24
CA SER A 37 20.36 -2.49 23.81
C SER A 37 20.98 -1.73 22.64
N ASP A 38 22.23 -1.30 22.80
CA ASP A 38 22.91 -0.45 21.81
C ASP A 38 23.04 -1.16 20.45
N LEU A 39 23.43 -2.44 20.46
CA LEU A 39 23.54 -3.25 19.25
C LEU A 39 22.18 -3.44 18.55
N LEU A 40 21.10 -3.55 19.32
CA LEU A 40 19.76 -3.69 18.77
C LEU A 40 19.27 -2.39 18.13
N GLU A 41 19.55 -1.25 18.76
CA GLU A 41 19.19 0.08 18.26
C GLU A 41 19.88 0.38 16.94
N ASP A 42 21.19 0.14 16.84
CA ASP A 42 21.95 0.32 15.60
C ASP A 42 21.42 -0.56 14.46
N ALA A 43 21.19 -1.85 14.76
CA ALA A 43 20.64 -2.77 13.78
C ALA A 43 19.21 -2.40 13.37
N PHE A 44 18.41 -1.85 14.28
CA PHE A 44 17.06 -1.37 13.99
C PHE A 44 17.06 -0.11 13.13
N ALA A 45 17.94 0.85 13.41
CA ALA A 45 18.11 2.05 12.60
C ALA A 45 18.49 1.69 11.16
N ALA A 46 19.47 0.79 10.98
CA ALA A 46 19.87 0.31 9.67
C ALA A 46 18.73 -0.41 8.91
N GLU A 47 18.02 -1.33 9.57
CA GLU A 47 16.87 -2.02 8.96
C GLU A 47 15.74 -1.05 8.58
N THR A 48 15.48 -0.06 9.43
CA THR A 48 14.42 0.94 9.22
C THR A 48 14.76 1.83 8.03
N GLN A 49 16.00 2.31 7.93
CA GLN A 49 16.45 3.11 6.79
C GLN A 49 16.34 2.33 5.47
N MET A 50 16.74 1.05 5.46
CA MET A 50 16.58 0.20 4.29
C MET A 50 15.12 -0.03 3.89
N LYS A 51 14.21 -0.13 4.88
CA LYS A 51 12.76 -0.26 4.60
C LYS A 51 12.20 1.02 4.00
N ILE A 52 12.54 2.17 4.56
CA ILE A 52 12.11 3.47 4.05
C ILE A 52 12.58 3.62 2.59
N GLU A 53 13.84 3.34 2.29
CA GLU A 53 14.34 3.46 0.91
C GLU A 53 13.66 2.47 -0.06
N LYS A 54 13.36 1.26 0.39
CA LYS A 54 12.58 0.31 -0.44
C LYS A 54 11.15 0.79 -0.68
N GLU A 55 10.52 1.39 0.32
CA GLU A 55 9.15 1.93 0.19
C GLU A 55 9.11 3.16 -0.71
N THR A 56 10.07 4.08 -0.59
CA THR A 56 10.19 5.23 -1.48
C THR A 56 10.42 4.77 -2.93
N GLN A 57 11.27 3.76 -3.14
CA GLN A 57 11.52 3.23 -4.46
C GLN A 57 10.30 2.53 -5.06
N LYS A 58 9.58 1.72 -4.28
CA LYS A 58 8.30 1.13 -4.71
C LYS A 58 7.27 2.21 -5.04
N ARG A 59 7.21 3.29 -4.26
CA ARG A 59 6.32 4.42 -4.52
C ARG A 59 6.67 5.11 -5.84
N LYS A 60 7.95 5.39 -6.08
CA LYS A 60 8.44 5.97 -7.35
C LYS A 60 8.09 5.08 -8.53
N GLN A 61 8.32 3.77 -8.45
CA GLN A 61 7.97 2.81 -9.51
C GLN A 61 6.47 2.78 -9.80
N ARG A 62 5.62 2.81 -8.76
CA ARG A 62 4.15 2.86 -8.94
C ARG A 62 3.73 4.15 -9.63
N ILE A 63 4.31 5.28 -9.24
CA ILE A 63 4.05 6.58 -9.89
C ILE A 63 4.42 6.50 -11.37
N LEU A 64 5.64 6.08 -11.70
CA LEU A 64 6.11 5.96 -13.08
C LEU A 64 5.24 5.03 -13.93
N ARG A 65 4.86 3.86 -13.39
CA ARG A 65 3.95 2.93 -14.08
C ARG A 65 2.59 3.56 -14.38
N ASN A 66 2.04 4.31 -13.43
CA ASN A 66 0.77 5.00 -13.61
C ASN A 66 0.88 6.08 -14.70
N TRP A 67 1.98 6.83 -14.72
CA TRP A 67 2.24 7.82 -15.77
C TRP A 67 2.38 7.20 -17.15
N ALA A 68 3.14 6.11 -17.27
CA ALA A 68 3.28 5.38 -18.53
C ALA A 68 1.91 4.88 -19.03
N THR A 69 1.08 4.33 -18.12
CA THR A 69 -0.27 3.88 -18.44
C THR A 69 -1.16 5.05 -18.88
N LEU A 70 -1.07 6.19 -18.22
CA LEU A 70 -1.84 7.38 -18.55
C LEU A 70 -1.47 7.92 -19.95
N VAL A 71 -0.18 7.97 -20.28
CA VAL A 71 0.28 8.38 -21.61
C VAL A 71 -0.19 7.38 -22.68
N SER A 72 -0.03 6.07 -22.46
CA SER A 72 -0.54 5.05 -23.39
C SER A 72 -2.05 5.16 -23.61
N LEU A 73 -2.82 5.40 -22.54
CA LEU A 73 -4.27 5.60 -22.65
C LEU A 73 -4.62 6.89 -23.41
N CYS A 74 -3.87 7.97 -23.21
CA CYS A 74 -4.08 9.22 -23.95
C CYS A 74 -3.83 9.02 -25.45
N LEU A 75 -2.76 8.30 -25.83
CA LEU A 75 -2.46 7.97 -27.22
C LEU A 75 -3.53 7.09 -27.85
N VAL A 76 -3.98 6.05 -27.14
CA VAL A 76 -5.07 5.18 -27.62
C VAL A 76 -6.36 5.97 -27.79
N ASN A 77 -6.72 6.82 -26.81
CA ASN A 77 -7.91 7.65 -26.92
C ASN A 77 -7.83 8.62 -28.11
N ALA A 78 -6.67 9.27 -28.33
CA ALA A 78 -6.49 10.15 -29.47
C ALA A 78 -6.70 9.41 -30.80
N ARG A 79 -6.12 8.21 -30.94
CA ARG A 79 -6.30 7.36 -32.11
C ARG A 79 -7.74 6.91 -32.31
N VAL A 80 -8.41 6.46 -31.25
CA VAL A 80 -9.82 6.04 -31.31
C VAL A 80 -10.72 7.21 -31.70
N GLN A 81 -10.45 8.42 -31.21
CA GLN A 81 -11.18 9.62 -31.61
C GLN A 81 -10.93 10.00 -33.07
N GLU A 82 -9.73 9.77 -33.61
CA GLU A 82 -9.45 9.99 -35.04
C GLU A 82 -10.19 8.98 -35.94
N GLU A 83 -10.15 7.68 -35.58
CA GLU A 83 -10.76 6.61 -36.38
C GLU A 83 -12.29 6.52 -36.22
N TYR A 84 -12.84 6.90 -35.05
CA TYR A 84 -14.26 6.68 -34.70
C TYR A 84 -14.99 7.92 -34.15
N GLY A 85 -14.31 9.06 -33.93
CA GLY A 85 -14.86 10.24 -33.24
C GLY A 85 -16.00 10.96 -33.96
N VAL A 86 -16.28 10.64 -35.23
CA VAL A 86 -17.39 11.22 -35.99
C VAL A 86 -18.74 10.56 -35.66
N ALA A 87 -18.76 9.34 -35.08
CA ALA A 87 -20.00 8.58 -34.90
C ALA A 87 -20.53 8.49 -33.44
N ASP A 88 -19.72 8.80 -32.41
CA ASP A 88 -19.94 8.18 -31.08
C ASP A 88 -20.20 9.12 -29.87
N GLY A 89 -20.75 10.32 -30.10
CA GLY A 89 -21.17 11.21 -29.01
C GLY A 89 -22.32 10.66 -28.13
N ARG A 90 -22.96 9.55 -28.53
CA ARG A 90 -24.08 8.92 -27.81
C ARG A 90 -23.64 7.82 -26.82
N HIS A 91 -22.63 6.99 -27.12
CA HIS A 91 -22.22 5.93 -26.20
C HIS A 91 -21.38 6.43 -25.02
N GLU A 92 -20.62 7.52 -25.17
CA GLU A 92 -19.81 8.07 -24.07
C GLU A 92 -20.69 8.55 -22.89
N LYS A 93 -21.79 9.25 -23.20
CA LYS A 93 -22.75 9.74 -22.18
C LYS A 93 -23.50 8.58 -21.48
N GLU A 94 -23.76 7.49 -22.18
CA GLU A 94 -24.40 6.30 -21.62
C GLU A 94 -23.48 5.54 -20.64
N ASN A 95 -22.19 5.44 -20.96
CA ASN A 95 -21.21 4.77 -20.10
C ASN A 95 -20.91 5.54 -18.81
N LEU A 96 -20.81 6.88 -18.88
CA LEU A 96 -20.65 7.75 -17.70
C LEU A 96 -21.84 7.65 -16.73
N THR A 97 -23.06 7.57 -17.24
CA THR A 97 -24.28 7.46 -16.40
C THR A 97 -24.41 6.08 -15.76
N LYS A 98 -24.09 4.99 -16.47
CA LYS A 98 -24.06 3.62 -15.91
C LYS A 98 -23.01 3.47 -14.81
N ASN A 99 -21.83 4.06 -14.98
CA ASN A 99 -20.75 3.97 -14.01
C ASN A 99 -21.05 4.77 -12.71
N ARG A 100 -21.71 5.93 -12.83
CA ARG A 100 -22.24 6.68 -11.66
C ARG A 100 -23.28 5.87 -10.88
N LYS A 101 -24.21 5.17 -11.56
CA LYS A 101 -25.21 4.31 -10.90
C LYS A 101 -24.57 3.13 -10.16
N ARG A 102 -23.59 2.45 -10.76
CA ARG A 102 -22.83 1.36 -10.11
C ARG A 102 -22.06 1.82 -8.86
N LYS A 103 -21.42 3.00 -8.92
CA LYS A 103 -20.74 3.59 -7.76
C LYS A 103 -21.70 3.96 -6.62
N LYS A 104 -22.92 4.39 -6.95
CA LYS A 104 -23.95 4.72 -5.94
C LYS A 104 -24.46 3.47 -5.23
N LYS A 105 -24.59 2.34 -5.92
CA LYS A 105 -25.06 1.06 -5.35
C LYS A 105 -24.08 0.44 -4.35
N ARG A 106 -22.77 0.51 -4.64
CA ARG A 106 -21.68 0.02 -3.76
C ARG A 106 -21.44 0.84 -2.49
N LYS A 107 -22.17 1.95 -2.31
CA LYS A 107 -22.05 2.84 -1.15
C LYS A 107 -23.23 2.71 -0.18
N VAL A 108 -24.21 1.88 -0.53
CA VAL A 108 -25.47 1.65 0.20
C VAL A 108 -25.50 0.25 0.83
N GLU A 109 -24.63 -0.66 0.37
CA GLU A 109 -24.22 -1.90 1.06
C GLU A 109 -22.97 -1.63 1.91
#